data_AF-A0A0F8WQC4-F1
#
_entry.id   AF-A0A0F8WQC4-F1
#
_cell.length_a   1.000
_cell.length_b   1.000
_cell.length_c   1.000
_cell.angle_alpha   90.00
_cell.angle_beta   90.00
_cell.angle_gamma   90.00
#
_symmetry.space_group_name_H-M   'P 1'
#
loop_
_entity.id
_entity.type
_entity.pdbx_description
1 polymer ?
#
loop_
_entity_poly.entity_id
_entity_poly.type
_entity_poly.pdbx_seq_one_letter_code
_entity_poly.pdbx_strand_id
1 'polypeptide(L)' 'MPQTKPIVSIENVVASASVDQKMDLNEITRLFPDVEYHPEQFPGLVFRLKSPKTATLIFTSGKMVCT' A
#
# COMPACT_ATOMS: atom_id res chain seq x y z
N MET A 1 38.97 23.57 -1.02
CA MET A 1 38.48 22.18 -0.86
C MET A 1 37.63 21.87 -2.07
N PRO A 2 37.85 20.76 -2.80
CA PRO A 2 36.98 20.41 -3.93
C PRO A 2 35.58 20.05 -3.39
N GLN A 3 34.54 20.72 -3.90
CA GLN A 3 33.16 20.34 -3.63
C GLN A 3 32.77 19.22 -4.61
N THR A 4 32.46 18.03 -4.12
CA THR A 4 31.87 16.95 -4.92
C THR A 4 30.35 17.03 -4.82
N LYS A 5 29.66 16.81 -5.95
CA LYS A 5 28.19 16.79 -5.98
C LYS A 5 27.70 15.42 -5.49
N PRO A 6 26.79 15.34 -4.50
CA PRO A 6 26.30 14.06 -4.01
C PRO A 6 25.44 13.37 -5.08
N ILE A 7 25.55 12.04 -5.14
CA ILE A 7 24.66 11.18 -5.94
C ILE A 7 23.50 10.78 -5.05
N VAL A 8 22.27 11.05 -5.48
CA VAL A 8 21.04 10.69 -4.77
C VAL A 8 20.28 9.67 -5.60
N SER A 9 19.88 8.57 -4.96
CA SER A 9 19.04 7.50 -5.54
C SER A 9 17.78 7.37 -4.71
N ILE A 10 16.64 7.16 -5.38
CA ILE A 10 15.35 6.90 -4.72
C ILE A 10 15.22 5.39 -4.57
N GLU A 11 15.27 4.92 -3.33
CA GLU A 11 15.15 3.49 -3.02
C GLU A 11 13.70 3.07 -2.77
N ASN A 12 12.89 3.98 -2.22
CA ASN A 12 11.48 3.75 -1.97
C ASN A 12 10.69 5.07 -1.90
N VAL A 13 9.41 5.01 -2.22
CA VAL A 13 8.46 6.12 -2.04
C VAL A 13 7.24 5.59 -1.30
N VAL A 14 6.88 6.25 -0.21
CA VAL A 14 5.65 5.96 0.53
C VAL A 14 4.62 7.04 0.20
N ALA A 15 3.46 6.63 -0.28
CA ALA A 15 2.34 7.51 -0.61
C ALA A 15 1.10 7.14 0.20
N SER A 16 0.24 8.13 0.45
CA SER A 16 -1.09 7.91 1.04
C SER A 16 -2.17 8.38 0.06
N ALA A 17 -3.29 7.70 0.06
CA ALA A 17 -4.45 8.03 -0.76
C ALA A 17 -5.76 7.77 0.01
N SER A 18 -6.86 8.31 -0.50
CA SER A 18 -8.20 8.09 0.02
C SER A 18 -9.16 7.98 -1.16
N VAL A 19 -10.10 7.05 -1.09
CA VAL A 19 -11.24 6.99 -2.02
C VAL A 19 -12.49 7.67 -1.45
N ASP A 20 -12.39 8.27 -0.26
CA ASP A 20 -13.44 9.03 0.43
C ASP A 20 -14.78 8.27 0.59
N GLN A 21 -14.70 6.95 0.64
CA GLN A 21 -15.83 6.05 0.87
C GLN A 21 -15.39 4.85 1.71
N LYS A 22 -16.34 4.21 2.39
CA LYS A 22 -16.07 2.97 3.10
C LYS A 22 -15.82 1.82 2.11
N MET A 23 -14.93 0.92 2.48
CA MET A 23 -14.59 -0.27 1.71
C MET A 23 -14.94 -1.52 2.52
N ASP A 24 -15.65 -2.48 1.92
CA ASP A 24 -15.84 -3.80 2.51
C ASP A 24 -14.63 -4.68 2.18
N LEU A 25 -13.72 -4.81 3.15
CA LEU A 25 -12.50 -5.59 2.98
C LEU A 25 -12.78 -7.10 2.86
N ASN A 26 -13.90 -7.60 3.40
CA ASN A 26 -14.29 -8.99 3.24
C ASN A 26 -14.76 -9.26 1.81
N GLU A 27 -15.52 -8.34 1.24
CA GLU A 27 -15.94 -8.42 -0.17
C GLU A 27 -14.73 -8.37 -1.11
N ILE A 28 -13.80 -7.43 -0.88
CA ILE A 28 -12.55 -7.35 -1.65
C ILE A 28 -11.76 -8.65 -1.57
N THR A 29 -11.63 -9.25 -0.39
CA THR A 29 -10.92 -10.54 -0.22
C THR A 29 -11.58 -11.69 -0.99
N ARG A 30 -12.92 -11.68 -1.13
CA ARG A 30 -13.64 -12.68 -1.93
C ARG A 30 -13.41 -12.48 -3.43
N LEU A 31 -13.31 -11.24 -3.89
CA LEU A 31 -13.10 -10.89 -5.30
C LEU A 31 -11.65 -11.04 -5.75
N PHE A 32 -10.69 -10.83 -4.84
CA PHE A 32 -9.26 -10.87 -5.11
C PHE A 32 -8.58 -11.89 -4.18
N PRO A 33 -8.44 -13.16 -4.60
CA PRO A 33 -7.93 -14.24 -3.74
C PRO A 33 -6.48 -14.05 -3.28
N ASP A 34 -5.69 -13.25 -4.02
CA ASP A 34 -4.26 -13.01 -3.76
C ASP A 34 -4.01 -11.91 -2.70
N VAL A 35 -5.05 -11.38 -2.06
CA VAL A 35 -4.93 -10.37 -1.00
C VAL A 35 -4.89 -11.01 0.38
N GLU A 36 -4.14 -10.40 1.29
CA GLU A 36 -4.03 -10.88 2.67
C GLU A 36 -4.89 -9.99 3.58
N TYR A 37 -5.91 -10.57 4.23
CA TYR A 37 -6.74 -9.86 5.20
C TYR A 37 -7.04 -10.73 6.43
N HIS A 38 -6.40 -10.37 7.54
CA HIS A 38 -6.56 -11.02 8.84
C HIS A 38 -6.80 -9.96 9.92
N PRO A 39 -8.05 -9.48 10.10
CA PRO A 39 -8.36 -8.33 10.97
C PRO A 39 -7.93 -8.53 12.43
N GLU A 40 -7.88 -9.78 12.89
CA GLU A 40 -7.40 -10.14 14.23
C GLU A 40 -5.89 -9.86 14.44
N GLN A 41 -5.11 -9.80 13.36
CA GLN A 41 -3.67 -9.52 13.38
C GLN A 41 -3.36 -8.09 12.94
N PHE A 42 -4.04 -7.62 11.89
CA PHE A 42 -3.84 -6.28 11.32
C PHE A 42 -5.15 -5.76 10.72
N PRO A 43 -5.58 -4.52 11.04
CA PRO A 43 -6.89 -4.00 10.62
C PRO A 43 -7.02 -3.65 9.14
N GLY A 44 -5.91 -3.61 8.38
CA GLY A 44 -5.91 -3.32 6.95
C GLY A 44 -5.76 -4.57 6.08
N LEU A 45 -6.21 -4.48 4.84
CA LEU A 45 -5.97 -5.48 3.80
C LEU A 45 -4.64 -5.17 3.11
N VAL A 46 -3.81 -6.19 2.91
CA VAL A 46 -2.54 -6.07 2.18
C VAL A 46 -2.75 -6.55 0.74
N PHE A 47 -2.60 -5.62 -0.19
CA PHE A 47 -2.70 -5.86 -1.63
C PHE A 47 -1.30 -5.76 -2.26
N ARG A 48 -0.83 -6.78 -2.96
CA ARG A 48 0.50 -6.78 -3.59
C ARG A 48 0.40 -6.79 -5.11
N LEU A 49 0.98 -5.78 -5.74
CA LEU A 49 1.11 -5.73 -7.20
C LEU A 49 2.46 -6.31 -7.64
N LYS A 50 2.43 -7.08 -8.73
CA LYS A 50 3.65 -7.63 -9.33
C LYS A 50 4.40 -6.59 -10.18
N SER A 51 3.65 -5.73 -10.88
CA SER A 51 4.20 -4.68 -11.75
C SER A 51 3.27 -3.46 -11.76
N PRO A 52 3.72 -2.28 -11.29
CA PRO A 52 4.96 -2.06 -10.55
C PRO A 52 4.98 -2.89 -9.25
N LYS A 53 6.18 -3.25 -8.76
CA LYS A 53 6.31 -4.03 -7.52
C LYS A 53 5.99 -3.13 -6.34
N THR A 54 4.79 -3.25 -5.79
CA THR A 54 4.33 -2.44 -4.65
C THR A 54 3.45 -3.26 -3.71
N ALA A 55 3.36 -2.79 -2.47
CA ALA A 55 2.36 -3.21 -1.50
C ALA A 55 1.46 -2.02 -1.16
N THR A 56 0.15 -2.25 -1.19
CA THR A 56 -0.85 -1.26 -0.77
C THR A 56 -1.61 -1.80 0.43
N LEU A 57 -1.63 -1.03 1.51
CA LEU A 57 -2.46 -1.26 2.67
C LEU A 57 -3.78 -0.53 2.47
N ILE A 58 -4.91 -1.23 2.56
CA ILE A 58 -6.26 -0.69 2.35
C ILE A 58 -7.05 -0.81 3.65
N PHE A 59 -7.68 0.28 4.09
CA PHE A 59 -8.46 0.30 5.33
C PHE A 59 -9.96 0.42 5.02
N THR A 60 -10.81 -0.04 5.95
CA THR A 60 -12.28 0.05 5.84
C THR A 60 -12.79 1.49 5.65
N SER A 61 -12.00 2.49 6.07
CA SER A 61 -12.28 3.92 5.88
C SER A 61 -12.08 4.42 4.45
N GLY A 62 -11.55 3.60 3.54
CA GLY A 62 -11.15 4.02 2.20
C GLY A 62 -9.77 4.66 2.13
N LYS A 63 -9.07 4.82 3.26
CA LYS A 63 -7.68 5.25 3.29
C LYS A 63 -6.76 4.14 2.80
N MET A 64 -5.68 4.54 2.14
CA MET A 64 -4.69 3.64 1.57
C MET A 64 -3.27 4.16 1.85
N VAL A 65 -2.33 3.24 2.03
CA VAL A 65 -0.89 3.51 2.06
C VAL A 65 -0.23 2.63 1.02
N CYS A 66 0.49 3.24 0.06
CA CYS A 66 1.21 2.53 -0.99
C CYS A 66 2.71 2.68 -0.76
N THR A 67 3.42 1.56 -0.86
CA THR A 67 4.88 1.43 -0.68
C THR A 67 5.46 0.52 -1.73
#